data_AF-A0A3D1S7F2-F1
#
_entry.id   AF-A0A3D1S7F2-F1
#
_cell.length_a   1.000
_cell.length_b   1.000
_cell.length_c   1.000
_cell.angle_alpha   90.00
_cell.angle_beta   90.00
_cell.angle_gamma   90.00
#
_symmetry.space_group_name_H-M   'P 1'
#
loop_
_entity.id
_entity.type
_entity.pdbx_description
1 polymer ?
#
loop_
_entity_poly.entity_id
_entity_poly.type
_entity_poly.pdbx_seq_one_letter_code
_entity_poly.pdbx_strand_id
1 'polypeptide(L)' 'VDTLKTVRESIRKPALIATINPQAPLHIIINTQVADFRAVLQPVEITDHHILISRETAKALHVHNSDMIRIAPLR' A
#
# COMPACT_ATOMS: atom_id res chain seq x y z
N VAL A 1 11.91 -18.62 2.20
CA VAL A 1 11.45 -17.27 1.74
C VAL A 1 11.64 -16.22 2.84
N ASP A 2 11.98 -16.62 4.07
CA ASP A 2 12.10 -15.74 5.25
C ASP A 2 13.32 -14.81 5.27
N THR A 3 14.22 -14.90 4.28
CA THR A 3 15.38 -14.02 4.14
C THR A 3 15.10 -12.75 3.34
N LEU A 4 13.93 -12.65 2.69
CA LEU A 4 13.55 -11.50 1.87
C LEU A 4 12.85 -10.42 2.71
N LYS A 5 13.54 -9.30 2.93
CA LYS A 5 13.06 -8.15 3.72
C LYS A 5 11.65 -7.70 3.33
N THR A 6 11.39 -7.57 2.03
CA THR A 6 10.09 -7.15 1.46
C THR A 6 8.95 -8.11 1.80
N VAL A 7 9.25 -9.41 2.01
CA VAL A 7 8.24 -10.38 2.43
C VAL A 7 7.99 -10.27 3.93
N ARG A 8 9.06 -10.25 4.73
CA ARG A 8 9.00 -10.23 6.19
C ARG A 8 8.37 -8.97 6.77
N GLU A 9 8.73 -7.82 6.22
CA GLU A 9 8.32 -6.50 6.75
C GLU A 9 7.09 -5.94 6.05
N SER A 10 6.51 -6.71 5.12
CA SER A 10 5.27 -6.28 4.51
C SER A 10 4.10 -6.36 5.48
N ILE A 11 3.28 -5.32 5.50
CA ILE A 11 2.05 -5.28 6.27
C ILE A 11 0.85 -5.27 5.35
N ARG A 12 -0.24 -5.91 5.80
CA ARG A 12 -1.52 -5.95 5.09
C ARG A 12 -2.58 -5.27 5.95
N LYS A 13 -3.21 -4.22 5.44
CA LYS A 13 -4.28 -3.46 6.11
C LYS A 13 -5.31 -2.97 5.09
N PRO A 14 -6.53 -2.63 5.52
CA PRO A 14 -7.50 -1.97 4.65
C PRO A 14 -6.97 -0.59 4.20
N ALA A 15 -7.21 -0.28 2.92
CA ALA A 15 -6.92 1.02 2.36
C ALA A 15 -7.94 2.06 2.84
N LEU A 16 -7.47 3.27 3.13
CA LEU A 16 -8.30 4.45 3.31
C LEU A 16 -7.82 5.54 2.36
N ILE A 17 -8.70 6.00 1.48
CA ILE A 17 -8.39 7.03 0.50
C ILE A 17 -8.47 8.39 1.19
N ALA A 18 -7.35 9.09 1.27
CA ALA A 18 -7.23 10.38 1.95
C ALA A 18 -6.24 11.29 1.23
N THR A 19 -6.20 12.56 1.64
CA THR A 19 -5.07 13.44 1.32
C THR A 19 -3.89 12.99 2.16
N ILE A 20 -2.78 12.62 1.52
CA ILE A 20 -1.57 12.14 2.19
C ILE A 20 -0.47 13.19 2.13
N ASN A 21 0.42 13.20 3.12
CA ASN A 21 1.63 14.01 3.10
C ASN A 21 2.57 13.54 1.97
N PRO A 22 2.90 14.38 0.98
CA PRO A 22 3.81 14.00 -0.11
C PRO A 22 5.23 13.63 0.36
N GLN A 23 5.61 14.06 1.57
CA GLN A 23 6.89 13.74 2.20
C GLN A 23 6.85 12.47 3.07
N ALA A 24 5.73 11.75 3.11
CA ALA A 24 5.64 10.49 3.83
C ALA A 24 6.59 9.42 3.22
N PRO A 25 7.01 8.42 4.01
CA PRO A 25 7.92 7.39 3.51
C PRO A 25 7.35 6.62 2.30
N LEU A 26 8.19 6.46 1.27
CA LEU A 26 7.84 5.68 0.09
C LEU A 26 7.75 4.20 0.42
N HIS A 27 6.67 3.56 -0.04
CA HIS A 27 6.46 2.13 0.06
C HIS A 27 6.12 1.55 -1.31
N ILE A 28 6.51 0.29 -1.51
CA ILE A 28 5.94 -0.52 -2.58
C ILE A 28 4.54 -0.91 -2.11
N ILE A 29 3.52 -0.55 -2.88
CA ILE A 29 2.11 -0.83 -2.58
C ILE A 29 1.59 -1.78 -3.65
N ILE A 30 0.96 -2.87 -3.22
CA ILE A 30 0.30 -3.82 -4.11
C ILE A 30 -1.17 -3.98 -3.73
N ASN A 31 -2.01 -4.20 -4.74
CA ASN A 31 -3.35 -4.71 -4.49
C ASN A 31 -3.29 -6.22 -4.16
N THR A 32 -4.42 -6.80 -3.75
CA THR A 32 -4.52 -8.23 -3.41
C THR A 32 -5.30 -9.04 -4.45
N GLN A 33 -5.49 -8.48 -5.64
CA GLN A 33 -6.22 -9.10 -6.74
C GLN A 33 -5.27 -9.92 -7.61
N VAL A 34 -5.51 -11.23 -7.74
CA VAL A 34 -4.63 -12.11 -8.52
C VAL A 34 -4.81 -11.91 -10.03
N ALA A 35 -6.05 -11.73 -10.47
CA ALA A 35 -6.38 -11.59 -11.90
C ALA A 35 -6.05 -10.20 -12.48
N ASP A 36 -6.00 -9.16 -11.64
CA ASP A 36 -5.64 -7.78 -12.00
C ASP A 36 -4.60 -7.27 -10.99
N PHE A 37 -3.46 -7.97 -10.93
CA PHE A 37 -2.37 -7.60 -10.02
C PHE A 37 -1.76 -6.26 -10.42
N ARG A 38 -1.67 -5.33 -9.46
CA ARG A 38 -1.09 -4.01 -9.66
C ARG A 38 -0.19 -3.61 -8.51
N ALA A 39 0.87 -2.88 -8.86
CA ALA A 39 1.87 -2.40 -7.92
C ALA A 39 2.31 -0.97 -8.28
N VAL A 40 2.52 -0.14 -7.27
CA VAL A 40 3.06 1.23 -7.42
C VAL A 40 4.08 1.53 -6.32
N LEU A 41 4.90 2.56 -6.55
CA LEU A 41 5.77 3.14 -5.53
C LEU A 41 5.29 4.56 -5.22
N GLN A 42 4.73 4.77 -4.03
CA GLN A 42 4.15 6.05 -3.62
C GLN A 42 4.33 6.29 -2.11
N PRO A 43 4.23 7.54 -1.64
CA PRO A 43 4.17 7.86 -0.22
C PRO A 43 2.92 7.22 0.41
N VAL A 44 3.03 6.73 1.64
CA VAL A 44 1.88 6.24 2.42
C VAL A 44 2.00 6.63 3.87
N GLU A 45 0.86 6.81 4.52
CA GLU A 45 0.78 6.96 5.97
C GLU A 45 0.14 5.70 6.56
N ILE A 46 0.76 5.16 7.61
CA ILE A 46 0.31 3.94 8.25
C ILE A 46 -0.30 4.32 9.59
N THR A 47 -1.57 3.98 9.77
CA THR A 47 -2.25 4.09 11.07
C THR A 47 -2.41 2.71 11.70
N ASP A 48 -2.97 2.64 12.91
CA ASP A 48 -3.23 1.37 13.59
C ASP A 48 -4.17 0.48 12.78
N HIS A 49 -5.19 1.05 12.14
CA HIS A 49 -6.23 0.30 11.43
C HIS A 49 -6.11 0.31 9.91
N HIS A 50 -5.56 1.38 9.31
CA HIS A 50 -5.60 1.58 7.86
C HIS A 50 -4.23 1.96 7.28
N ILE A 51 -4.05 1.72 5.99
CA ILE A 51 -3.01 2.36 5.18
C ILE A 51 -3.69 3.48 4.39
N LEU A 52 -3.22 4.71 4.60
CA LEU A 52 -3.73 5.89 3.93
C LEU A 52 -3.01 6.03 2.59
N ILE A 53 -3.78 6.12 1.51
CA ILE A 53 -3.29 6.27 0.14
C ILE A 53 -4.00 7.44 -0.56
N SER A 54 -3.32 8.04 -1.53
CA SER A 54 -3.93 9.08 -2.36
C SER A 54 -5.02 8.50 -3.28
N ARG A 55 -5.89 9.37 -3.80
CA ARG A 55 -6.92 8.99 -4.78
C ARG A 55 -6.30 8.44 -6.07
N GLU A 56 -5.19 9.01 -6.50
CA GLU A 56 -4.45 8.61 -7.69
C GLU A 56 -3.85 7.21 -7.50
N THR A 57 -3.32 6.94 -6.31
CA THR A 57 -2.78 5.63 -5.91
C THR A 57 -3.89 4.58 -5.93
N ALA A 58 -5.05 4.89 -5.34
CA ALA A 58 -6.20 3.98 -5.33
C ALA A 58 -6.69 3.67 -6.76
N LYS A 59 -6.78 4.69 -7.61
CA LYS A 59 -7.13 4.54 -9.03
C LYS A 59 -6.08 3.72 -9.79
N ALA A 60 -4.79 3.91 -9.53
CA ALA A 60 -3.74 3.14 -10.18
C ALA A 60 -3.81 1.65 -9.80
N LEU A 61 -4.10 1.36 -8.53
CA LEU A 61 -4.17 0.01 -7.96
C LEU A 61 -5.52 -0.70 -8.16
N HIS A 62 -6.54 0.00 -8.69
CA HIS A 62 -7.92 -0.48 -8.78
C HIS A 62 -8.49 -0.93 -7.42
N VAL A 63 -8.29 -0.11 -6.38
CA VAL A 63 -8.80 -0.38 -5.03
C VAL A 63 -9.72 0.73 -4.54
N HIS A 64 -10.63 0.36 -3.64
CA HIS A 64 -11.59 1.22 -2.99
C HIS A 64 -11.31 1.30 -1.47
N ASN A 65 -12.05 2.15 -0.77
CA ASN A 65 -11.98 2.17 0.70
C ASN A 65 -12.31 0.79 1.27
N SER A 66 -11.55 0.39 2.29
CA SER A 66 -11.63 -0.90 2.98
C SER A 66 -11.07 -2.11 2.19
N ASP A 67 -10.67 -1.94 0.93
CA ASP A 67 -9.99 -3.01 0.20
C ASP A 67 -8.64 -3.31 0.84
N MET A 68 -8.29 -4.58 0.94
CA MET A 68 -7.02 -4.99 1.52
C MET A 68 -5.88 -4.74 0.54
N ILE A 69 -4.89 -3.96 0.99
CA ILE A 69 -3.63 -3.74 0.28
C ILE A 69 -2.46 -4.27 1.10
N ARG A 70 -1.34 -4.56 0.43
CA ARG A 70 -0.08 -4.89 1.10
C ARG A 70 0.94 -3.83 0.74
N ILE A 71 1.68 -3.37 1.73
CA ILE A 71 2.82 -2.49 1.52
C ILE A 71 4.09 -3.13 2.04
N ALA A 72 5.22 -2.76 1.45
CA ALA A 72 6.53 -3.09 1.96
C ALA A 72 7.44 -1.85 1.92
N PRO A 73 8.29 -1.66 2.95
CA PRO A 73 9.24 -0.56 2.95
C PRO A 73 10.29 -0.76 1.86
N LEU A 74 10.78 0.35 1.31
CA LEU A 74 11.87 0.34 0.32
C LEU A 74 13.24 0.03 0.92
N ARG A 75 13.42 0.26 2.23
CA ARG A 75 14.73 0.23 2.89
C ARG A 75 14.76 -0.55 4.16
#